data_AF-A0A931T049-F1
#
_entry.id   AF-A0A931T049-F1
#
_cell.length_a   1.000
_cell.length_b   1.000
_cell.length_c   1.000
_cell.angle_alpha   90.00
_cell.angle_beta   90.00
_cell.angle_gamma   90.00
#
_symmetry.space_group_name_H-M   'P 1'
#
loop_
_entity.id
_entity.type
_entity.pdbx_description
1 polymer ?
#
loop_
_entity_poly.entity_id
_entity_poly.type
_entity_poly.pdbx_seq_one_letter_code
_entity_poly.pdbx_strand_id
1 'polypeptide(L)'
;MKQREKHLGQFFTPAEVARTLVSWLAAKPTDRILDPSCGDGLFLALHRRSVGVEVDSEHAAIARERAPSALIHSGDFFTWAAKTTERFEAAVGNPPFIRYQLFAGEVRENAFKIASKLGAQFSGLSSSWAPFLVAAASL
;
A
#
# COMPACT_ATOMS: atom_id res chain seq x y z
N MET A 1 -23.18 -3.73 -3.99
CA MET A 1 -21.91 -2.98 -4.04
C MET A 1 -21.60 -2.22 -2.74
N LYS A 2 -22.45 -1.32 -2.23
CA LYS A 2 -22.22 -0.49 -1.00
C LYS A 2 -21.94 -1.21 0.35
N GLN A 3 -22.07 -2.53 0.47
CA GLN A 3 -21.90 -3.26 1.74
C GLN A 3 -20.52 -3.93 1.92
N ARG A 4 -19.75 -4.16 0.84
CA ARG A 4 -18.40 -4.75 0.91
C ARG A 4 -17.34 -3.71 1.33
N GLU A 5 -17.46 -2.47 0.87
CA GLU A 5 -16.57 -1.35 1.22
C GLU A 5 -16.45 -1.16 2.74
N LYS A 6 -17.55 -1.40 3.47
CA LYS A 6 -17.61 -1.25 4.94
C LYS A 6 -16.85 -2.33 5.72
N HIS A 7 -16.63 -3.52 5.15
CA HIS A 7 -15.97 -4.62 5.87
C HIS A 7 -14.45 -4.58 5.79
N LEU A 8 -13.87 -3.89 4.79
CA LEU A 8 -12.42 -3.72 4.62
C LEU A 8 -11.93 -2.29 4.93
N GLY A 9 -12.82 -1.33 5.14
CA GLY A 9 -12.45 0.07 5.41
C GLY A 9 -11.79 0.75 4.20
N GLN A 10 -12.07 0.29 2.98
CA GLN A 10 -11.50 0.83 1.75
C GLN A 10 -12.22 2.13 1.37
N PHE A 11 -11.48 3.24 1.42
CA PHE A 11 -11.90 4.53 0.90
C PHE A 11 -11.01 4.87 -0.29
N PHE A 12 -11.58 4.96 -1.48
CA PHE A 12 -10.83 5.30 -2.68
C PHE A 12 -10.41 6.78 -2.65
N THR A 13 -9.17 7.04 -3.06
CA THR A 13 -8.64 8.39 -3.16
C THR A 13 -9.26 9.10 -4.37
N PRO A 14 -9.80 10.33 -4.22
CA PRO A 14 -10.24 11.12 -5.36
C PRO A 14 -9.11 11.40 -6.35
N ALA A 15 -9.42 11.48 -7.65
CA ALA A 15 -8.42 11.59 -8.71
C ALA A 15 -7.56 12.85 -8.60
N GLU A 16 -8.12 13.98 -8.18
CA GLU A 16 -7.39 15.22 -7.93
C GLU A 16 -6.40 15.10 -6.77
N VAL A 17 -6.77 14.39 -5.71
CA VAL A 17 -5.88 14.13 -4.57
C VAL A 17 -4.75 13.21 -5.01
N ALA A 18 -5.05 12.15 -5.76
CA ALA A 18 -4.04 11.23 -6.28
C ALA A 18 -3.02 11.94 -7.18
N ARG A 19 -3.49 12.79 -8.12
CA ARG A 19 -2.62 13.61 -8.97
C ARG A 19 -1.73 14.55 -8.17
N THR A 20 -2.29 15.18 -7.14
CA THR A 20 -1.53 16.10 -6.27
C THR A 20 -0.43 15.35 -5.52
N LEU A 21 -0.76 14.22 -4.89
CA LEU A 21 0.21 13.42 -4.13
C LEU A 21 1.33 12.88 -5.03
N VAL A 22 1.02 12.37 -6.22
CA VAL A 22 2.05 11.91 -7.17
C VAL A 22 2.93 13.06 -7.65
N SER A 23 2.37 14.26 -7.86
CA SER A 23 3.15 15.44 -8.23
C SER A 23 4.14 15.86 -7.14
N TRP A 24 3.77 15.69 -5.86
CA TRP A 24 4.63 16.05 -4.72
C TRP A 24 5.85 15.13 -4.57
N LEU A 25 5.78 13.90 -5.09
CA LEU A 25 6.94 13.01 -5.11
C LEU A 25 8.09 13.60 -5.94
N ALA A 26 7.79 14.52 -6.86
CA ALA A 26 8.75 15.07 -7.82
C ALA A 26 9.58 13.97 -8.52
N ALA A 27 8.96 12.81 -8.74
CA ALA A 27 9.62 11.62 -9.25
C ALA A 27 10.02 11.77 -10.72
N LYS A 28 11.22 11.29 -11.05
CA LYS A 28 11.70 11.20 -12.43
C LYS A 28 11.00 10.04 -13.14
N PRO A 29 10.87 10.08 -14.48
CA PRO A 29 10.31 8.95 -15.24
C PRO A 29 11.05 7.60 -15.03
N THR A 30 12.30 7.65 -14.58
CA THR A 30 13.13 6.49 -14.26
C THR A 30 12.94 5.96 -12.84
N ASP A 31 12.36 6.74 -11.94
CA ASP A 31 12.21 6.37 -10.53
C ASP A 31 11.15 5.27 -10.41
N ARG A 32 11.37 4.33 -9.49
CA ARG A 32 10.44 3.27 -9.13
C ARG A 32 9.61 3.73 -7.95
N ILE A 33 8.29 3.69 -8.11
CA ILE A 33 7.36 4.11 -7.06
C ILE A 33 6.57 2.90 -6.55
N LEU A 34 6.46 2.78 -5.23
CA LEU A 34 5.66 1.77 -4.56
C LEU A 34 4.30 2.32 -4.11
N ASP A 35 3.22 1.58 -4.35
CA ASP A 35 1.98 1.69 -3.59
C ASP A 35 1.73 0.38 -2.82
N PRO A 36 1.89 0.37 -1.48
CA PRO A 36 1.84 -0.85 -0.69
C PRO A 36 0.42 -1.40 -0.49
N SER A 37 -0.62 -0.66 -0.89
CA SER A 37 -2.03 -1.07 -0.75
C SER A 37 -2.83 -0.46 -1.89
N CYS A 38 -2.50 -0.87 -3.12
CA CYS A 38 -2.77 -0.06 -4.30
C CYS A 38 -4.25 -0.01 -4.73
N GLY A 39 -5.12 -0.84 -4.14
CA GLY A 39 -6.54 -0.84 -4.43
C GLY A 39 -6.79 -1.02 -5.92
N ASP A 40 -7.46 -0.04 -6.53
CA ASP A 40 -7.79 -0.03 -7.96
C ASP A 40 -6.69 0.54 -8.87
N GLY A 41 -5.49 0.79 -8.32
CA GLY A 41 -4.30 1.19 -9.06
C GLY A 41 -4.26 2.66 -9.50
N LEU A 42 -5.07 3.55 -8.91
CA LEU A 42 -5.15 4.96 -9.32
C LEU A 42 -3.80 5.68 -9.27
N PHE A 43 -3.03 5.53 -8.19
CA PHE A 43 -1.71 6.17 -8.06
C PHE A 43 -0.72 5.61 -9.08
N LEU A 44 -0.75 4.30 -9.30
CA LEU A 44 0.16 3.58 -10.20
C LEU A 44 -0.06 3.97 -11.67
N ALA A 45 -1.31 4.25 -12.06
CA ALA A 45 -1.63 4.74 -13.40
C ALA A 45 -1.05 6.12 -13.71
N LEU A 46 -0.66 6.89 -12.69
CA LEU A 46 -0.07 8.21 -12.83
C LEU A 46 1.46 8.17 -12.96
N HIS A 47 2.09 7.01 -12.74
CA HIS A 47 3.54 6.86 -12.90
C HIS A 47 3.93 5.53 -13.55
N ARG A 48 4.63 5.61 -14.69
CA ARG A 48 4.90 4.47 -15.58
C ARG A 48 5.69 3.34 -14.91
N ARG A 49 6.65 3.67 -14.05
CA ARG A 49 7.54 2.68 -13.41
C ARG A 49 7.13 2.50 -11.96
N SER A 50 6.07 1.74 -11.76
CA SER A 50 5.43 1.60 -10.45
C SER A 50 5.15 0.15 -10.09
N VAL A 51 5.11 -0.13 -8.79
CA VAL A 51 4.83 -1.45 -8.21
C VAL A 51 3.71 -1.28 -7.20
N GLY A 52 2.70 -2.15 -7.31
CA GLY A 52 1.57 -2.20 -6.40
C GLY A 52 1.50 -3.52 -5.65
N VAL A 53 1.08 -3.46 -4.39
CA VAL A 53 0.66 -4.64 -3.64
C VAL A 53 -0.81 -4.47 -3.24
N GLU A 54 -1.63 -5.47 -3.52
CA GLU A 54 -3.05 -5.45 -3.16
C GLU A 54 -3.49 -6.82 -2.64
N VAL A 55 -4.15 -6.82 -1.48
CA VAL A 55 -4.58 -8.05 -0.78
C VAL A 55 -5.85 -8.64 -1.39
N ASP A 56 -6.73 -7.82 -1.94
CA ASP A 56 -7.95 -8.22 -2.62
C ASP A 56 -7.68 -8.53 -4.11
N SER A 57 -7.91 -9.78 -4.52
CA SER A 57 -7.61 -10.22 -5.88
C SER A 57 -8.50 -9.57 -6.96
N GLU A 58 -9.74 -9.19 -6.62
CA GLU A 58 -10.64 -8.48 -7.54
C GLU A 58 -10.10 -7.07 -7.81
N HIS A 59 -9.69 -6.34 -6.76
CA HIS A 59 -9.07 -5.02 -6.92
C HIS A 59 -7.72 -5.08 -7.61
N ALA A 60 -6.90 -6.09 -7.31
CA ALA A 60 -5.63 -6.29 -8.01
C ALA A 60 -5.82 -6.53 -9.52
N ALA A 61 -6.91 -7.16 -9.95
CA ALA A 61 -7.24 -7.29 -11.37
C ALA A 61 -7.59 -5.92 -11.98
N ILE A 62 -8.42 -5.13 -11.31
CA ILE A 62 -8.76 -3.76 -11.73
C ILE A 62 -7.51 -2.88 -11.83
N ALA A 63 -6.59 -2.99 -10.87
CA ALA A 63 -5.33 -2.25 -10.89
C ALA A 63 -4.46 -2.60 -12.10
N ARG A 64 -4.40 -3.87 -12.51
CA ARG A 64 -3.67 -4.30 -13.71
C ARG A 64 -4.27 -3.71 -14.99
N GLU A 65 -5.58 -3.63 -15.07
CA GLU A 65 -6.27 -3.01 -16.21
C GLU A 65 -6.04 -1.49 -16.26
N ARG A 66 -6.13 -0.83 -15.10
CA ARG A 66 -5.97 0.63 -15.01
C ARG A 66 -4.52 1.08 -15.21
N ALA A 67 -3.55 0.32 -14.70
CA ALA A 67 -2.13 0.64 -14.73
C ALA A 67 -1.34 -0.49 -15.42
N PRO A 68 -1.49 -0.67 -16.76
CA PRO A 68 -0.90 -1.80 -17.48
C PRO A 68 0.64 -1.81 -17.49
N SER A 69 1.28 -0.67 -17.19
CA SER A 69 2.74 -0.58 -17.05
C SER A 69 3.25 -0.93 -15.65
N ALA A 70 2.36 -1.01 -14.66
CA ALA A 70 2.71 -1.29 -13.27
C ALA A 70 2.86 -2.80 -13.02
N LEU A 71 3.78 -3.18 -12.14
CA LEU A 71 3.86 -4.55 -11.63
C LEU A 71 2.94 -4.69 -10.41
N ILE A 72 1.92 -5.54 -10.50
CA ILE A 72 0.93 -5.73 -9.43
C ILE A 72 1.09 -7.10 -8.76
N HIS A 73 1.48 -7.10 -7.49
CA HIS A 73 1.49 -8.28 -6.63
C HIS A 73 0.16 -8.42 -5.90
N SER A 74 -0.46 -9.59 -6.02
CA SER A 74 -1.64 -9.94 -5.24
C SER A 74 -1.22 -10.64 -3.95
N GLY A 75 -1.54 -10.06 -2.79
CA GLY A 75 -1.23 -10.61 -1.48
C GLY A 75 -1.07 -9.56 -0.38
N ASP A 76 -0.78 -10.03 0.83
CA ASP A 76 -0.51 -9.18 1.99
C ASP A 76 0.82 -8.43 1.84
N PHE A 77 0.79 -7.11 2.03
CA PHE A 77 1.97 -6.24 1.91
C PHE A 77 3.08 -6.59 2.87
N PHE A 78 2.78 -6.87 4.15
CA PHE A 78 3.83 -7.17 5.12
C PHE A 78 4.53 -8.50 4.80
N THR A 79 3.79 -9.48 4.32
CA THR A 79 4.32 -10.76 3.85
C THR A 79 5.20 -10.59 2.61
N TRP A 80 4.79 -9.73 1.66
CA TRP A 80 5.59 -9.40 0.48
C TRP A 80 6.85 -8.63 0.85
N ALA A 81 6.72 -7.58 1.67
CA ALA A 81 7.82 -6.72 2.14
C ALA A 81 8.89 -7.51 2.90
N ALA A 82 8.49 -8.54 3.67
CA ALA A 82 9.43 -9.40 4.39
C ALA A 82 10.32 -10.28 3.47
N LYS A 83 9.95 -10.46 2.20
CA LYS A 83 10.62 -11.36 1.25
C LYS A 83 11.24 -10.65 0.06
N THR A 84 10.76 -9.44 -0.25
CA THR A 84 11.19 -8.71 -1.44
C THR A 84 12.62 -8.19 -1.32
N THR A 85 13.36 -8.25 -2.44
CA THR A 85 14.66 -7.58 -2.59
C THR A 85 14.53 -6.27 -3.37
N GLU A 86 13.31 -5.88 -3.73
CA GLU A 86 13.06 -4.67 -4.51
C GLU A 86 13.27 -3.41 -3.67
N ARG A 87 13.67 -2.33 -4.34
CA ARG A 87 13.88 -1.01 -3.74
C ARG A 87 13.24 0.08 -4.57
N PHE A 88 12.84 1.16 -3.90
CA PHE A 88 12.05 2.23 -4.49
C PHE A 88 12.62 3.60 -4.13
N GLU A 89 12.51 4.54 -5.06
CA GLU A 89 12.89 5.93 -4.82
C GLU A 89 11.79 6.69 -4.07
N ALA A 90 10.55 6.22 -4.15
CA ALA A 90 9.43 6.80 -3.42
C ALA A 90 8.30 5.78 -3.17
N ALA A 91 7.49 6.05 -2.16
CA ALA A 91 6.22 5.37 -1.93
C ALA A 91 5.07 6.38 -1.89
N VAL A 92 3.91 6.00 -2.43
CA VAL A 92 2.68 6.77 -2.42
C VAL A 92 1.51 5.82 -2.28
N GLY A 93 0.48 6.23 -1.55
CA GLY A 93 -0.70 5.40 -1.42
C GLY A 93 -1.63 5.92 -0.34
N ASN A 94 -2.76 5.25 -0.22
CA ASN A 94 -3.73 5.48 0.83
C ASN A 94 -3.85 4.18 1.66
N PRO A 95 -2.97 3.96 2.64
CA PRO A 95 -2.97 2.72 3.41
C PRO A 95 -4.30 2.51 4.13
N PRO A 96 -4.71 1.26 4.37
CA PRO A 96 -6.00 0.99 4.97
C PRO A 96 -6.04 1.51 6.42
N PHE A 97 -7.12 2.18 6.80
CA PHE A 97 -7.35 2.73 8.14
C PHE A 97 -8.18 1.76 8.99
N ILE A 98 -7.70 0.52 9.12
CA ILE A 98 -8.40 -0.53 9.87
C ILE A 98 -8.31 -0.18 11.36
N ARG A 99 -9.47 -0.19 12.04
CA ARG A 99 -9.51 -0.05 13.50
C ARG A 99 -8.81 -1.25 14.13
N TYR A 100 -8.06 -1.01 15.21
CA TYR A 100 -7.23 -2.02 15.85
C TYR A 100 -7.94 -3.33 16.24
N GLN A 101 -9.26 -3.28 16.46
CA GLN A 101 -10.10 -4.45 16.77
C GLN A 101 -10.22 -5.43 15.58
N LEU A 102 -10.06 -4.96 14.34
CA LEU A 102 -10.13 -5.73 13.11
C LEU A 102 -8.74 -6.02 12.51
N PHE A 103 -7.70 -5.33 12.99
CA PHE A 103 -6.31 -5.60 12.65
C PHE A 103 -5.73 -6.61 13.65
N ALA A 104 -5.88 -7.90 13.34
CA ALA A 104 -5.51 -9.00 14.24
C ALA A 104 -4.85 -10.16 13.49
N GLY A 105 -4.30 -11.12 14.25
CA GLY A 105 -3.66 -12.31 13.70
C GLY A 105 -2.29 -12.05 13.06
N GLU A 106 -1.93 -12.94 12.12
CA GLU A 106 -0.60 -13.02 11.51
C GLU A 106 -0.18 -11.72 10.80
N VAL A 107 -1.13 -11.03 10.15
CA VAL A 107 -0.89 -9.75 9.48
C VAL A 107 -0.38 -8.69 10.46
N ARG A 108 -1.02 -8.57 11.64
CA ARG A 108 -0.57 -7.63 12.69
C ARG A 108 0.79 -8.03 13.24
N GLU A 109 1.00 -9.31 13.48
CA GLU A 109 2.27 -9.79 14.01
C GLU A 109 3.42 -9.51 13.03
N ASN A 110 3.22 -9.73 11.74
CA ASN A 110 4.22 -9.44 10.71
C ASN A 110 4.48 -7.93 10.61
N ALA A 111 3.43 -7.10 10.64
CA ALA A 111 3.54 -5.65 10.68
C ALA A 111 4.37 -5.16 11.88
N PHE A 112 4.10 -5.67 13.07
CA PHE A 112 4.82 -5.29 14.30
C PHE A 112 6.25 -5.83 14.33
N LYS A 113 6.50 -7.03 13.80
CA LYS A 113 7.85 -7.58 13.63
C LYS A 113 8.69 -6.70 12.71
N ILE A 114 8.13 -6.24 11.58
CA ILE A 114 8.84 -5.33 10.66
C ILE A 114 9.09 -3.99 11.34
N ALA A 115 8.07 -3.38 11.93
CA ALA A 115 8.20 -2.09 12.61
C ALA A 115 9.26 -2.14 13.74
N SER A 116 9.24 -3.18 14.57
CA SER A 116 10.19 -3.34 15.67
C SER A 116 11.63 -3.51 15.18
N LYS A 117 11.85 -4.20 14.05
CA LYS A 117 13.18 -4.32 13.43
C LYS A 117 13.72 -2.97 12.95
N LEU A 118 12.82 -2.05 12.62
CA LEU A 118 13.13 -0.69 12.15
C LEU A 118 13.14 0.33 13.31
N GLY A 119 13.06 -0.13 14.56
CA GLY A 119 13.09 0.73 15.75
C GLY A 119 11.77 1.41 16.10
N ALA A 120 10.68 1.10 15.39
CA ALA A 120 9.35 1.63 15.66
C ALA A 120 8.53 0.64 16.51
N GLN A 121 7.98 1.11 17.63
CA GLN A 121 7.09 0.33 18.49
C GLN A 121 5.66 0.88 18.41
N PHE A 122 4.71 -0.02 18.19
CA PHE A 122 3.29 0.32 18.10
C PHE A 122 2.52 -0.43 19.18
N SER A 123 1.61 0.28 19.86
CA SER A 123 0.66 -0.36 20.76
C SER A 123 -0.47 -1.01 19.94
N GLY A 124 -1.21 -1.92 20.56
CA GLY A 124 -2.42 -2.50 19.99
C GLY A 124 -3.56 -1.51 19.75
N LEU A 125 -3.39 -0.21 20.02
CA LEU A 125 -4.35 0.86 19.69
C LEU A 125 -3.97 1.59 18.39
N SER A 126 -2.80 1.29 17.81
CA SER A 126 -2.29 1.94 16.62
C SER A 126 -3.09 1.53 15.38
N SER A 127 -3.41 2.51 14.53
CA SER A 127 -4.05 2.23 13.25
C SER A 127 -3.06 1.56 12.28
N SER A 128 -3.56 0.73 11.38
CA SER A 128 -2.75 -0.02 10.42
C SER A 128 -1.93 0.85 9.47
N TRP A 129 -2.29 2.13 9.23
CA TRP A 129 -1.50 3.00 8.35
C TRP A 129 -0.05 3.20 8.85
N ALA A 130 0.16 3.20 10.18
CA ALA A 130 1.46 3.46 10.78
C ALA A 130 2.50 2.39 10.44
N PRO A 131 2.25 1.09 10.65
CA PRO A 131 3.19 0.05 10.21
C PRO A 131 3.32 -0.03 8.69
N PHE A 132 2.29 0.30 7.91
CA PHE A 132 2.41 0.42 6.45
C PHE A 132 3.46 1.48 6.06
N LEU A 133 3.39 2.66 6.68
CA LEU A 133 4.36 3.73 6.45
C LEU A 133 5.79 3.30 6.81
N VAL A 134 5.97 2.69 7.99
CA VAL A 134 7.29 2.25 8.45
C VAL A 134 7.87 1.17 7.54
N ALA A 135 7.07 0.18 7.15
CA ALA A 135 7.52 -0.88 6.26
C ALA A 135 7.85 -0.34 4.85
N ALA A 136 7.01 0.53 4.30
CA ALA A 136 7.26 1.15 3.00
C ALA A 136 8.54 2.01 3.01
N ALA A 137 8.83 2.72 4.11
CA ALA A 137 10.04 3.51 4.26
C ALA A 137 11.34 2.68 4.37
N SER A 138 11.24 1.35 4.50
CA SER A 138 12.39 0.43 4.54
C SER A 138 12.73 -0.22 3.20
N LEU A 139 11.90 0.03 2.18
CA LEU A 139 12.02 -0.46 0.81
C LEU A 139 12.41 0.69 -0.11
#